data_AF-A0A9Y2IBX4-F1
#
_entry.id   AF-A0A9Y2IBX4-F1
#
_cell.length_a   1.000
_cell.length_b   1.000
_cell.length_c   1.000
_cell.angle_alpha   90.00
_cell.angle_beta   90.00
_cell.angle_gamma   90.00
#
_symmetry.space_group_name_H-M   'P 1'
#
loop_
_entity.id
_entity.type
_entity.pdbx_description
1 polymer ?
#
loop_
_entity_poly.entity_id
_entity_poly.type
_entity_poly.pdbx_seq_one_letter_code
_entity_poly.pdbx_strand_id
1 'polypeptide(L)'
;MDHEAIITQAWDAPGSTTAKLTPVRVNEVLRERYEVTPPFQYTGTDLWDMEKRKAAAPDVYIPTVVKPGSAEKFPSVHNGQFEDFTRVSQQRRWADPDNYDLIIEHVRLDHESRRAFFVGAERFEAPDGRVFTAGTGQPIFHVEHSVGGSEEDPLNMWRIVFLTEQEQPELAAAFNMYENDPYLRVFIEVHLEKQLGRELVRR
;
A
#
# COMPACT_ATOMS: atom_id res chain seq x y z
N MET A 1 -16.90 10.32 2.30
CA MET A 1 -16.43 9.29 3.25
C MET A 1 -15.23 9.85 3.99
N ASP A 2 -15.08 9.58 5.29
CA ASP A 2 -13.87 9.94 6.06
C ASP A 2 -13.01 8.68 6.24
N HIS A 3 -12.02 8.49 5.37
CA HIS A 3 -11.21 7.28 5.32
C HIS A 3 -10.32 7.13 6.56
N GLU A 4 -9.81 8.25 7.09
CA GLU A 4 -8.98 8.23 8.29
C GLU A 4 -9.79 7.80 9.52
N ALA A 5 -11.00 8.37 9.68
CA ALA A 5 -11.89 7.99 10.77
C ALA A 5 -12.28 6.51 10.69
N ILE A 6 -12.57 5.98 9.50
CA ILE A 6 -12.90 4.56 9.29
C ILE A 6 -11.73 3.66 9.70
N ILE A 7 -10.53 3.96 9.23
CA ILE A 7 -9.34 3.16 9.57
C ILE A 7 -9.06 3.21 11.06
N THR A 8 -9.14 4.40 11.67
CA THR A 8 -8.90 4.58 13.10
C THR A 8 -9.92 3.81 13.93
N GLN A 9 -11.20 3.91 13.58
CA GLN A 9 -12.26 3.17 14.26
C GLN A 9 -12.05 1.64 14.14
N ALA A 10 -11.72 1.15 12.94
CA ALA A 10 -11.45 -0.27 12.73
C ALA A 10 -10.22 -0.74 13.52
N TRP A 11 -9.16 0.07 13.56
CA TRP A 11 -7.92 -0.21 14.29
C TRP A 11 -8.17 -0.38 15.79
N ASP A 12 -9.03 0.46 16.37
CA ASP A 12 -9.34 0.45 17.80
C ASP A 12 -10.50 -0.51 18.16
N ALA A 13 -11.12 -1.15 17.17
CA ALA A 13 -12.26 -2.04 17.40
C ALA A 13 -11.82 -3.35 18.07
N PRO A 14 -12.53 -3.82 19.11
CA PRO A 14 -12.25 -5.12 19.73
C PRO A 14 -12.41 -6.25 18.70
N GLY A 15 -11.45 -7.18 18.67
CA GLY A 15 -11.48 -8.35 17.78
C GLY A 15 -10.87 -8.12 16.39
N SER A 16 -10.59 -6.86 16.01
CA SER A 16 -9.82 -6.55 14.80
C SER A 16 -8.42 -7.14 14.88
N THR A 17 -7.95 -7.71 13.78
CA THR A 17 -6.57 -8.14 13.64
C THR A 17 -5.76 -7.01 13.02
N THR A 18 -4.67 -6.59 13.66
CA THR A 18 -3.86 -5.45 13.19
C THR A 18 -2.43 -5.88 12.92
N ALA A 19 -1.79 -5.22 11.96
CA ALA A 19 -0.35 -5.31 11.78
C ALA A 19 0.24 -3.95 11.40
N LYS A 20 1.40 -3.63 11.94
CA LYS A 20 2.16 -2.42 11.65
C LYS A 20 3.61 -2.79 11.45
N LEU A 21 4.18 -2.31 10.34
CA LEU A 21 5.59 -2.54 10.05
C LEU A 21 6.43 -1.42 10.67
N THR A 22 7.67 -1.73 11.02
CA THR A 22 8.63 -0.69 11.44
C THR A 22 8.84 0.31 10.30
N PRO A 23 8.80 1.63 10.58
CA PRO A 23 9.07 2.66 9.57
C PRO A 23 10.44 2.46 8.91
N VAL A 24 10.48 2.45 7.58
CA VAL A 24 11.71 2.25 6.81
C VAL A 24 12.37 3.60 6.52
N ARG A 25 13.60 3.78 7.00
CA ARG A 25 14.47 4.92 6.69
C ARG A 25 15.08 4.71 5.30
N VAL A 26 14.44 5.26 4.26
CA VAL A 26 14.73 4.89 2.86
C VAL A 26 16.19 5.13 2.49
N ASN A 27 16.75 6.30 2.82
CA ASN A 27 18.12 6.65 2.47
C ASN A 27 19.17 5.88 3.29
N GLU A 28 18.83 5.45 4.50
CA GLU A 28 19.70 4.57 5.29
C GLU A 28 19.81 3.20 4.64
N VAL A 29 18.67 2.60 4.29
CA VAL A 29 18.65 1.30 3.61
C VAL A 29 19.36 1.36 2.26
N LEU A 30 19.13 2.41 1.45
CA LEU A 30 19.84 2.63 0.19
C LEU A 30 21.36 2.65 0.37
N ARG A 31 21.84 3.45 1.33
CA ARG A 31 23.29 3.59 1.60
C ARG A 31 23.93 2.27 2.04
N GLU A 32 23.23 1.50 2.85
CA GLU A 32 23.78 0.30 3.49
C GLU A 32 23.66 -0.96 2.63
N ARG A 33 22.57 -1.07 1.86
CA ARG A 33 22.18 -2.33 1.20
C ARG A 33 22.23 -2.27 -0.33
N TYR A 34 22.48 -1.10 -0.92
CA TYR A 34 22.44 -0.92 -2.36
C TYR A 34 23.67 -0.19 -2.89
N GLU A 35 24.02 -0.54 -4.12
CA GLU A 35 24.72 0.35 -5.05
C GLU A 35 23.68 0.95 -5.99
N VAL A 36 23.68 2.27 -6.11
CA VAL A 36 22.71 3.02 -6.91
C VAL A 36 23.45 3.80 -7.99
N THR A 37 23.09 3.58 -9.25
CA THR A 37 23.73 4.24 -10.40
C THR A 37 22.71 5.01 -11.25
N PRO A 38 22.93 6.32 -11.51
CA PRO A 38 23.91 7.18 -10.85
C PRO A 38 23.58 7.38 -9.35
N PRO A 39 24.53 7.88 -8.53
CA PRO A 39 24.27 8.16 -7.12
C PRO A 39 23.00 8.99 -6.93
N PHE A 40 22.18 8.60 -5.96
CA PHE A 40 20.87 9.18 -5.75
C PHE A 40 20.53 9.26 -4.27
N GLN A 41 19.86 10.35 -3.89
CA GLN A 41 19.26 10.53 -2.57
C GLN A 41 17.75 10.64 -2.77
N TYR A 42 17.02 9.75 -2.13
CA TYR A 42 15.58 9.64 -2.26
C TYR A 42 14.90 10.71 -1.41
N THR A 43 13.99 11.48 -1.99
CA THR A 43 13.32 12.57 -1.26
C THR A 43 11.94 12.19 -0.72
N GLY A 44 11.42 12.95 0.23
CA GLY A 44 10.03 12.85 0.69
C GLY A 44 9.03 13.08 -0.45
N THR A 45 9.34 13.99 -1.38
CA THR A 45 8.55 14.20 -2.59
C THR A 45 8.59 12.96 -3.49
N ASP A 46 9.75 12.34 -3.69
CA ASP A 46 9.88 11.10 -4.48
C ASP A 46 9.11 9.94 -3.83
N LEU A 47 9.09 9.88 -2.49
CA LEU A 47 8.38 8.83 -1.78
C LEU A 47 6.87 9.01 -1.88
N TRP A 48 6.41 10.26 -1.79
CA TRP A 48 5.01 10.56 -2.03
C TRP A 48 4.63 10.31 -3.48
N ASP A 49 5.51 10.61 -4.44
CA ASP A 49 5.26 10.29 -5.85
C ASP A 49 5.08 8.79 -6.07
N MET A 50 5.96 7.98 -5.48
CA MET A 50 5.83 6.53 -5.47
C MET A 50 4.50 6.08 -4.86
N GLU A 51 4.14 6.57 -3.68
CA GLU A 51 2.90 6.16 -2.98
C GLU A 51 1.66 6.42 -3.84
N LYS A 52 1.56 7.61 -4.48
CA LYS A 52 0.46 7.93 -5.40
C LYS A 52 0.42 6.97 -6.60
N ARG A 53 1.58 6.68 -7.20
CA ARG A 53 1.67 5.78 -8.38
C ARG A 53 1.31 4.34 -8.01
N LYS A 54 1.78 3.84 -6.88
CA LYS A 54 1.41 2.53 -6.34
C LYS A 54 -0.08 2.46 -6.01
N ALA A 55 -0.65 3.53 -5.45
CA ALA A 55 -2.08 3.61 -5.20
C ALA A 55 -2.87 3.47 -6.51
N ALA A 56 -2.41 4.11 -7.58
CA ALA A 56 -3.09 4.10 -8.87
C ALA A 56 -2.87 2.83 -9.72
N ALA A 57 -1.71 2.17 -9.60
CA ALA A 57 -1.31 1.02 -10.44
C ALA A 57 -0.61 -0.08 -9.62
N PRO A 58 -1.29 -0.69 -8.63
CA PRO A 58 -0.64 -1.61 -7.70
C PRO A 58 -0.04 -2.85 -8.38
N ASP A 59 -0.62 -3.33 -9.48
CA ASP A 59 -0.11 -4.46 -10.26
C ASP A 59 1.27 -4.21 -10.89
N VAL A 60 1.67 -2.95 -11.05
CA VAL A 60 2.99 -2.55 -11.52
C VAL A 60 4.01 -2.45 -10.38
N TYR A 61 3.59 -1.92 -9.23
CA TYR A 61 4.48 -1.55 -8.12
C TYR A 61 4.61 -2.61 -7.03
N ILE A 62 3.61 -3.46 -6.85
CA ILE A 62 3.61 -4.55 -5.86
C ILE A 62 3.27 -5.88 -6.53
N PRO A 63 4.06 -6.34 -7.53
CA PRO A 63 3.77 -7.58 -8.28
C PRO A 63 3.85 -8.84 -7.41
N THR A 64 4.44 -8.74 -6.21
CA THR A 64 4.45 -9.82 -5.22
C THR A 64 3.11 -9.95 -4.48
N VAL A 65 2.24 -8.95 -4.53
CA VAL A 65 0.93 -8.92 -3.86
C VAL A 65 -0.20 -8.91 -4.88
N VAL A 66 -0.12 -8.09 -5.92
CA VAL A 66 -1.17 -7.90 -6.92
C VAL A 66 -0.83 -8.62 -8.22
N LYS A 67 -1.80 -9.37 -8.76
CA LYS A 67 -1.65 -10.08 -10.03
C LYS A 67 -1.41 -9.07 -11.17
N PRO A 68 -0.34 -9.23 -11.99
CA PRO A 68 -0.06 -8.33 -13.10
C PRO A 68 -1.26 -8.17 -14.05
N GLY A 69 -1.58 -6.92 -14.43
CA GLY A 69 -2.67 -6.59 -15.34
C GLY A 69 -4.08 -6.75 -14.77
N SER A 70 -4.22 -7.04 -13.48
CA SER A 70 -5.53 -7.23 -12.84
C SER A 70 -6.11 -5.97 -12.22
N ALA A 71 -5.31 -4.90 -12.08
CA ALA A 71 -5.74 -3.69 -11.43
C ALA A 71 -6.57 -2.82 -12.38
N GLU A 72 -7.72 -2.38 -11.90
CA GLU A 72 -8.57 -1.40 -12.56
C GLU A 72 -8.84 -0.24 -11.61
N LYS A 73 -8.44 0.96 -12.03
CA LYS A 73 -8.68 2.21 -11.31
C LYS A 73 -9.85 2.95 -11.96
N PHE A 74 -10.81 3.37 -11.15
CA PHE A 74 -11.91 4.21 -11.58
C PHE A 74 -11.52 5.70 -11.52
N PRO A 75 -12.29 6.60 -12.19
CA PRO A 75 -11.96 8.02 -12.25
C PRO A 75 -11.75 8.64 -10.86
N SER A 76 -10.75 9.52 -10.76
CA SER A 76 -10.50 10.28 -9.53
C SER A 76 -11.46 11.47 -9.40
N VAL A 77 -11.79 11.81 -8.16
CA VAL A 77 -12.45 13.06 -7.77
C VAL A 77 -11.49 13.83 -6.87
N HIS A 78 -11.18 15.07 -7.25
CA HIS A 78 -10.31 15.94 -6.46
C HIS A 78 -11.15 16.94 -5.66
N ASN A 79 -10.80 17.11 -4.38
CA ASN A 79 -11.39 18.10 -3.50
C ASN A 79 -10.31 18.71 -2.58
N GLY A 80 -9.77 19.87 -2.98
CA GLY A 80 -8.68 20.51 -2.26
C GLY A 80 -7.43 19.62 -2.24
N GLN A 81 -6.93 19.30 -1.05
CA GLN A 81 -5.78 18.42 -0.86
C GLN A 81 -6.07 16.93 -1.08
N PHE A 82 -7.34 16.55 -1.22
CA PHE A 82 -7.73 15.15 -1.34
C PHE A 82 -7.95 14.74 -2.79
N GLU A 83 -7.46 13.54 -3.13
CA GLU A 83 -7.85 12.79 -4.31
C GLU A 83 -8.52 11.49 -3.86
N ASP A 84 -9.79 11.30 -4.23
CA ASP A 84 -10.56 10.09 -3.94
C ASP A 84 -10.78 9.28 -5.23
N PHE A 85 -10.58 7.97 -5.18
CA PHE A 85 -10.95 7.05 -6.27
C PHE A 85 -11.21 5.65 -5.73
N THR A 86 -11.89 4.81 -6.52
CA THR A 86 -11.99 3.37 -6.24
C THR A 86 -11.02 2.61 -7.14
N ARG A 87 -10.42 1.55 -6.61
CA ARG A 87 -9.74 0.54 -7.43
C ARG A 87 -10.21 -0.87 -7.10
N VAL A 88 -10.10 -1.75 -8.07
CA VAL A 88 -10.30 -3.19 -7.91
C VAL A 88 -9.08 -3.92 -8.43
N SER A 89 -8.69 -5.02 -7.79
CA SER A 89 -7.52 -5.80 -8.22
C SER A 89 -7.58 -7.23 -7.70
N GLN A 90 -6.90 -8.16 -8.38
CA GLN A 90 -6.69 -9.51 -7.85
C GLN A 90 -5.44 -9.49 -6.97
N GLN A 91 -5.61 -9.71 -5.67
CA GLN A 91 -4.50 -9.70 -4.70
C GLN A 91 -4.34 -11.07 -4.07
N ARG A 92 -3.10 -11.46 -3.79
CA ARG A 92 -2.81 -12.66 -3.00
C ARG A 92 -3.48 -12.57 -1.64
N ARG A 93 -3.92 -13.69 -1.09
CA ARG A 93 -4.37 -13.74 0.31
C ARG A 93 -3.16 -13.63 1.23
N TRP A 94 -3.30 -12.89 2.32
CA TRP A 94 -2.17 -12.66 3.23
C TRP A 94 -1.69 -13.95 3.91
N ALA A 95 -2.61 -14.77 4.44
CA ALA A 95 -2.28 -16.05 5.08
C ALA A 95 -2.14 -17.24 4.09
N ASP A 96 -2.49 -17.04 2.81
CA ASP A 96 -2.50 -18.08 1.78
C ASP A 96 -2.05 -17.50 0.42
N PRO A 97 -0.75 -17.16 0.29
CA PRO A 97 -0.25 -16.34 -0.81
C PRO A 97 -0.29 -17.02 -2.19
N ASP A 98 -0.62 -18.31 -2.26
CA ASP A 98 -0.76 -19.04 -3.53
C ASP A 98 -2.12 -18.78 -4.20
N ASN A 99 -3.07 -18.21 -3.45
CA ASN A 99 -4.42 -17.94 -3.91
C ASN A 99 -4.68 -16.43 -4.03
N TYR A 100 -5.50 -16.05 -5.01
CA TYR A 100 -5.92 -14.67 -5.25
C TYR A 100 -7.39 -14.49 -4.94
N ASP A 101 -7.73 -13.30 -4.42
CA ASP A 101 -9.10 -12.83 -4.30
C ASP A 101 -9.26 -11.46 -4.96
N LEU A 102 -10.49 -11.14 -5.39
CA LEU A 102 -10.82 -9.78 -5.80
C LEU A 102 -10.88 -8.89 -4.56
N ILE A 103 -10.06 -7.85 -4.55
CA ILE A 103 -10.07 -6.80 -3.53
C ILE A 103 -10.60 -5.51 -4.14
N ILE A 104 -11.47 -4.84 -3.39
CA ILE A 104 -12.07 -3.55 -3.74
C ILE A 104 -11.61 -2.55 -2.67
N GLU A 105 -11.01 -1.44 -3.09
CA GLU A 105 -10.52 -0.41 -2.16
C GLU A 105 -11.02 0.97 -2.59
N HIS A 106 -11.67 1.67 -1.66
CA HIS A 106 -11.89 3.10 -1.74
C HIS A 106 -10.65 3.81 -1.23
N VAL A 107 -10.00 4.54 -2.13
CA VAL A 107 -8.70 5.15 -1.91
C VAL A 107 -8.88 6.64 -1.71
N ARG A 108 -8.23 7.17 -0.67
CA ARG A 108 -8.02 8.60 -0.47
C ARG A 108 -6.54 8.89 -0.40
N LEU A 109 -6.07 9.81 -1.24
CA LEU A 109 -4.76 10.42 -1.14
C LEU A 109 -4.92 11.80 -0.51
N ASP A 110 -4.29 12.02 0.65
CA ASP A 110 -4.12 13.33 1.24
C ASP A 110 -2.74 13.87 0.85
N HIS A 111 -2.72 14.79 -0.12
CA HIS A 111 -1.49 15.34 -0.66
C HIS A 111 -0.77 16.30 0.29
N GLU A 112 -1.47 16.87 1.27
CA GLU A 112 -0.86 17.77 2.25
C GLU A 112 -0.13 16.97 3.33
N SER A 113 -0.82 15.98 3.92
CA SER A 113 -0.21 15.13 4.96
C SER A 113 0.64 13.99 4.40
N ARG A 114 0.65 13.78 3.07
CA ARG A 114 1.34 12.69 2.36
C ARG A 114 0.93 11.31 2.88
N ARG A 115 -0.39 11.11 3.02
CA ARG A 115 -1.01 9.87 3.51
C ARG A 115 -1.95 9.29 2.46
N ALA A 116 -1.88 7.99 2.26
CA ALA A 116 -2.78 7.24 1.39
C ALA A 116 -3.56 6.23 2.23
N PHE A 117 -4.87 6.33 2.18
CA PHE A 117 -5.82 5.48 2.89
C PHE A 117 -6.53 4.58 1.91
N PHE A 118 -6.68 3.31 2.26
CA PHE A 118 -7.34 2.30 1.44
C PHE A 118 -8.39 1.62 2.31
N VAL A 119 -9.66 1.89 2.06
CA VAL A 119 -10.79 1.30 2.77
C VAL A 119 -11.36 0.18 1.90
N GLY A 120 -11.12 -1.05 2.32
CA GLY A 120 -11.71 -2.24 1.70
C GLY A 120 -13.24 -2.24 1.75
N ALA A 121 -13.88 -2.80 0.71
CA ALA A 121 -15.33 -2.92 0.61
C ALA A 121 -15.75 -4.30 0.08
N GLU A 122 -16.92 -4.78 0.52
CA GLU A 122 -17.48 -6.06 0.05
C GLU A 122 -18.05 -5.96 -1.37
N ARG A 123 -18.53 -4.78 -1.76
CA ARG A 123 -19.22 -4.55 -3.02
C ARG A 123 -18.96 -3.15 -3.54
N PHE A 124 -18.83 -3.03 -4.86
CA PHE A 124 -18.76 -1.75 -5.55
C PHE A 124 -19.52 -1.81 -6.87
N GLU A 125 -20.37 -0.82 -7.11
CA GLU A 125 -21.02 -0.60 -8.41
C GLU A 125 -20.29 0.52 -9.13
N ALA A 126 -19.70 0.19 -10.27
CA ALA A 126 -18.93 1.11 -11.08
C ALA A 126 -19.84 2.05 -11.89
N PRO A 127 -19.32 3.22 -12.33
CA PRO A 127 -20.09 4.18 -13.13
C PRO A 127 -20.64 3.61 -14.45
N ASP A 128 -20.04 2.53 -14.97
CA ASP A 128 -20.48 1.84 -16.18
C ASP A 128 -21.52 0.75 -15.92
N GLY A 129 -21.99 0.61 -14.67
CA GLY A 129 -22.98 -0.38 -14.23
C GLY A 129 -22.41 -1.75 -13.90
N ARG A 130 -21.10 -1.99 -14.03
CA ARG A 130 -20.49 -3.24 -13.56
C ARG A 130 -20.52 -3.31 -12.04
N VAL A 131 -20.83 -4.49 -11.54
CA VAL A 131 -20.85 -4.77 -10.11
C VAL A 131 -19.69 -5.69 -9.78
N PHE A 132 -18.90 -5.27 -8.79
CA PHE A 132 -17.81 -6.04 -8.22
C PHE A 132 -18.21 -6.52 -6.83
N THR A 133 -17.78 -7.73 -6.48
CA THR A 133 -17.96 -8.32 -5.15
C THR A 133 -16.64 -8.91 -4.71
N ALA A 134 -16.17 -8.50 -3.53
CA ALA A 134 -14.91 -8.96 -2.99
C ALA A 134 -14.90 -10.48 -2.81
N GLY A 135 -13.73 -11.09 -2.95
CA GLY A 135 -13.56 -12.49 -2.61
C GLY A 135 -13.75 -12.72 -1.11
N THR A 136 -14.16 -13.93 -0.74
CA THR A 136 -14.44 -14.31 0.66
C THR A 136 -13.32 -15.16 1.27
N GLY A 137 -12.18 -15.29 0.61
CA GLY A 137 -11.07 -16.12 1.06
C GLY A 137 -10.15 -15.45 2.08
N GLN A 138 -10.34 -14.16 2.34
CA GLN A 138 -9.73 -13.42 3.45
C GLN A 138 -10.68 -12.30 3.92
N PRO A 139 -10.54 -11.82 5.17
CA PRO A 139 -11.35 -10.70 5.67
C PRO A 139 -11.15 -9.43 4.84
N ILE A 140 -12.18 -8.58 4.81
CA ILE A 140 -12.02 -7.20 4.34
C ILE A 140 -10.99 -6.51 5.24
N PHE A 141 -10.17 -5.64 4.66
CA PHE A 141 -9.13 -4.94 5.40
C PHE A 141 -9.03 -3.47 4.97
N HIS A 142 -8.37 -2.68 5.80
CA HIS A 142 -8.03 -1.30 5.50
C HIS A 142 -6.54 -1.07 5.69
N VAL A 143 -5.96 -0.23 4.83
CA VAL A 143 -4.52 0.04 4.82
C VAL A 143 -4.27 1.53 4.90
N GLU A 144 -3.23 1.90 5.65
CA GLU A 144 -2.65 3.23 5.57
C GLU A 144 -1.18 3.13 5.16
N HIS A 145 -0.82 3.93 4.15
CA HIS A 145 0.55 4.25 3.80
C HIS A 145 0.82 5.73 4.09
N SER A 146 1.99 6.07 4.63
CA SER A 146 2.35 7.46 4.85
C SER A 146 3.83 7.74 4.67
N VAL A 147 4.13 8.97 4.27
CA VAL A 147 5.48 9.51 4.18
C VAL A 147 5.74 10.36 5.41
N GLY A 148 6.59 9.86 6.31
CA GLY A 148 7.12 10.62 7.43
C GLY A 148 8.54 11.12 7.17
N GLY A 149 9.19 11.62 8.22
CA GLY A 149 10.58 12.10 8.13
C GLY A 149 10.71 13.48 7.49
N SER A 150 11.95 13.85 7.16
CA SER A 150 12.23 15.09 6.42
C SER A 150 12.25 14.85 4.92
N GLU A 151 12.36 15.92 4.13
CA GLU A 151 12.49 15.81 2.69
C GLU A 151 13.75 15.04 2.29
N GLU A 152 14.86 15.21 3.01
CA GLU A 152 16.15 14.58 2.74
C GLU A 152 16.32 13.21 3.42
N ASP A 153 15.45 12.85 4.35
CA ASP A 153 15.49 11.60 5.11
C ASP A 153 14.07 11.05 5.32
N PRO A 154 13.42 10.59 4.24
CA PRO A 154 12.03 10.18 4.29
C PRO A 154 11.84 8.81 4.96
N LEU A 155 10.74 8.70 5.68
CA LEU A 155 10.27 7.47 6.30
C LEU A 155 9.11 6.88 5.50
N ASN A 156 9.22 5.62 5.09
CA ASN A 156 8.09 4.87 4.59
C ASN A 156 7.37 4.18 5.76
N MET A 157 6.11 4.53 5.97
CA MET A 157 5.28 4.01 7.07
C MET A 157 4.09 3.24 6.51
N TRP A 158 3.72 2.16 7.21
CA TRP A 158 2.68 1.26 6.75
C TRP A 158 1.96 0.57 7.91
N ARG A 159 0.63 0.46 7.80
CA ARG A 159 -0.19 -0.35 8.71
C ARG A 159 -1.44 -0.89 8.02
N ILE A 160 -1.95 -2.01 8.53
CA ILE A 160 -3.17 -2.68 8.07
C ILE A 160 -4.04 -3.08 9.26
N VAL A 161 -5.35 -3.03 9.07
CA VAL A 161 -6.34 -3.65 9.95
C VAL A 161 -7.27 -4.54 9.15
N PHE A 162 -7.46 -5.76 9.62
CA PHE A 162 -8.44 -6.70 9.10
C PHE A 162 -9.72 -6.60 9.93
N LEU A 163 -10.86 -6.56 9.23
CA LEU A 163 -12.18 -6.57 9.84
C LEU A 163 -12.55 -8.00 10.24
N THR A 164 -12.06 -8.40 11.40
CA THR A 164 -12.29 -9.72 11.99
C THR A 164 -13.16 -9.61 13.25
N GLU A 165 -13.98 -10.63 13.51
CA GLU A 165 -14.74 -10.70 14.78
C GLU A 165 -13.87 -11.10 15.97
N GLN A 166 -12.79 -11.83 15.69
CA GLN A 166 -11.79 -12.29 16.66
C GLN A 166 -10.42 -12.16 16.03
N GLU A 167 -9.41 -11.90 16.87
CA GLU A 167 -8.03 -11.80 16.41
C GLU A 167 -7.57 -13.10 15.74
N GLN A 168 -6.93 -12.98 14.57
CA GLN A 168 -6.42 -14.08 13.75
C GLN A 168 -4.90 -13.92 13.59
N PRO A 169 -4.08 -14.46 14.51
CA PRO A 169 -2.64 -14.24 14.54
C PRO A 169 -1.91 -14.60 13.23
N GLU A 170 -2.43 -15.55 12.45
CA GLU A 170 -1.91 -15.95 11.16
C GLU A 170 -1.90 -14.80 10.13
N LEU A 171 -2.89 -13.90 10.17
CA LEU A 171 -2.93 -12.73 9.29
C LEU A 171 -1.84 -11.73 9.67
N ALA A 172 -1.64 -11.49 10.97
CA ALA A 172 -0.55 -10.63 11.43
C ALA A 172 0.83 -11.26 11.14
N ALA A 173 0.97 -12.58 11.30
CA ALA A 173 2.21 -13.30 11.08
C ALA A 173 2.67 -13.28 9.61
N ALA A 174 1.75 -13.15 8.64
CA ALA A 174 2.07 -12.96 7.23
C ALA A 174 2.98 -11.75 6.97
N PHE A 175 3.00 -10.78 7.89
CA PHE A 175 3.82 -9.58 7.77
C PHE A 175 5.25 -9.74 8.28
N ASN A 176 5.57 -10.84 8.96
CA ASN A 176 6.92 -11.09 9.48
C ASN A 176 7.98 -11.15 8.38
N MET A 177 7.66 -11.68 7.20
CA MET A 177 8.62 -11.71 6.09
C MET A 177 8.97 -10.29 5.61
N TYR A 178 8.01 -9.37 5.65
CA TYR A 178 8.23 -7.98 5.31
C TYR A 178 8.98 -7.27 6.44
N GLU A 179 8.64 -7.51 7.70
CA GLU A 179 9.33 -6.88 8.83
C GLU A 179 10.83 -7.24 8.87
N ASN A 180 11.18 -8.46 8.48
CA ASN A 180 12.55 -8.97 8.52
C ASN A 180 13.32 -8.83 7.21
N ASP A 181 12.72 -8.27 6.15
CA ASP A 181 13.44 -8.02 4.89
C ASP A 181 14.39 -6.83 5.07
N PRO A 182 15.73 -7.02 4.96
CA PRO A 182 16.69 -5.94 5.15
C PRO A 182 16.72 -4.95 3.98
N TYR A 183 16.04 -5.27 2.89
CA TYR A 183 16.01 -4.48 1.66
C TYR A 183 14.85 -3.48 1.66
N LEU A 184 14.87 -2.56 0.69
CA LEU A 184 13.74 -1.69 0.44
C LEU A 184 12.50 -2.51 0.09
N ARG A 185 11.34 -1.95 0.43
CA ARG A 185 10.06 -2.47 -0.08
C ARG A 185 10.11 -2.46 -1.61
N VAL A 186 9.67 -3.55 -2.24
CA VAL A 186 9.72 -3.75 -3.70
C VAL A 186 9.17 -2.55 -4.50
N PHE A 187 8.12 -1.89 -4.00
CA PHE A 187 7.55 -0.73 -4.68
C PHE A 187 8.48 0.50 -4.76
N ILE A 188 9.42 0.64 -3.83
CA ILE A 188 10.44 1.69 -3.85
C ILE A 188 11.51 1.34 -4.90
N GLU A 189 11.93 0.07 -4.96
CA GLU A 189 12.86 -0.42 -5.99
C GLU A 189 12.27 -0.22 -7.39
N VAL A 190 11.01 -0.62 -7.60
CA VAL A 190 10.31 -0.43 -8.87
C VAL A 190 10.25 1.06 -9.25
N HIS A 191 10.01 1.96 -8.29
CA HIS A 191 9.97 3.39 -8.57
C HIS A 191 11.33 3.96 -8.97
N LEU A 192 12.39 3.57 -8.25
CA LEU A 192 13.77 3.93 -8.57
C LEU A 192 14.12 3.55 -10.01
N GLU A 193 13.83 2.31 -10.39
CA GLU A 193 14.16 1.79 -11.72
C GLU A 193 13.27 2.40 -12.82
N LYS A 194 11.95 2.33 -12.65
CA LYS A 194 11.01 2.64 -13.74
C LYS A 194 10.73 4.14 -13.90
N GLN A 195 10.77 4.93 -12.82
CA GLN A 195 10.42 6.35 -12.87
C GLN A 195 11.64 7.25 -12.73
N LEU A 196 12.58 6.88 -11.87
CA LEU A 196 13.74 7.71 -11.59
C LEU A 196 14.98 7.30 -12.41
N GLY A 197 14.89 6.21 -13.18
CA GLY A 197 15.94 5.74 -14.07
C GLY A 197 17.23 5.37 -13.34
N ARG A 198 17.11 4.78 -12.14
CA ARG A 198 18.22 4.33 -11.31
C ARG A 198 18.40 2.84 -11.44
N GLU A 199 19.63 2.40 -11.66
CA GLU A 199 20.00 1.00 -11.52
C GLU A 199 20.27 0.68 -10.05
N LEU A 200 19.77 -0.45 -9.57
CA LEU A 200 19.95 -0.94 -8.20
C LEU A 200 20.66 -2.29 -8.21
N VAL A 201 21.76 -2.37 -7.46
CA VAL A 201 22.43 -3.64 -7.16
C VAL A 201 22.39 -3.85 -5.65
N ARG A 202 21.72 -4.91 -5.21
CA ARG A 202 21.69 -5.33 -3.80
C ARG A 202 23.08 -5.85 -3.39
N ARG A 203 23.54 -5.48 -2.19
CA ARG A 203 24.81 -5.91 -1.60
C ARG A 203 24.67 -7.11 -0.67
#